data_AF-X1MK38-F1
#
_entry.id   AF-X1MK38-F1
#
_cell.length_a   1.000
_cell.length_b   1.000
_cell.length_c   1.000
_cell.angle_alpha   90.00
_cell.angle_beta   90.00
_cell.angle_gamma   90.00
#
_symmetry.space_group_name_H-M   'P 1'
#
loop_
_entity.id
_entity.type
_entity.pdbx_description
1 polymer ?
#
loop_
_entity_poly.entity_id
_entity_poly.type
_entity_poly.pdbx_seq_one_letter_code
_entity_poly.pdbx_strand_id
1 'polypeptide(L)' 'MLIANNSLDFVYIDGSHTYESVAEDIILYYPKLKKGGLLSGHDYRKHTKGVIIAVNEFCKKNALDLHREGKLDWWAWK' A
#
# COMPACT_ATOMS: atom_id res chain seq x y z
N MET A 1 -9.98 11.21 -15.83
CA MET A 1 -10.43 11.82 -14.55
C MET A 1 -9.31 11.65 -13.55
N LEU A 2 -8.74 12.74 -13.01
CA LEU A 2 -7.68 12.65 -11.99
C LEU A 2 -8.33 12.58 -10.61
N ILE A 3 -7.88 11.64 -9.77
CA ILE A 3 -8.31 11.55 -8.36
C ILE A 3 -7.60 12.67 -7.58
N ALA A 4 -8.36 13.43 -6.80
CA ALA A 4 -7.84 14.51 -5.98
C ALA A 4 -6.98 13.97 -4.81
N ASN A 5 -6.03 14.77 -4.34
CA ASN A 5 -5.29 14.44 -3.12
C ASN A 5 -6.21 14.56 -1.91
N ASN A 6 -5.98 13.74 -0.89
CA ASN A 6 -6.78 13.74 0.34
C ASN A 6 -8.30 13.62 0.12
N SER A 7 -8.73 12.87 -0.90
CA SER A 7 -10.16 12.67 -1.20
C SER A 7 -10.65 11.25 -0.94
N LEU A 8 -9.74 10.27 -0.87
CA LEU A 8 -10.08 8.87 -0.64
C LEU A 8 -10.01 8.52 0.84
N ASP A 9 -10.98 7.77 1.33
CA ASP A 9 -10.95 7.18 2.67
C ASP A 9 -10.16 5.85 2.69
N PHE A 10 -10.11 5.15 1.55
CA PHE A 10 -9.57 3.81 1.43
C PHE A 10 -8.95 3.56 0.05
N VAL A 11 -7.83 2.83 0.02
CA VAL A 11 -7.15 2.32 -1.17
C VAL A 11 -6.78 0.86 -0.93
N TYR A 12 -7.13 -0.02 -1.87
CA TYR A 12 -6.77 -1.44 -1.85
C TYR A 12 -5.99 -1.80 -3.12
N ILE A 13 -4.76 -2.28 -2.98
CA ILE A 13 -3.85 -2.63 -4.07
C ILE A 13 -3.77 -4.16 -4.21
N ASP A 14 -4.28 -4.69 -5.32
CA ASP A 14 -4.25 -6.11 -5.67
C ASP A 14 -4.14 -6.29 -7.20
N GLY A 15 -3.10 -5.66 -7.76
CA GLY A 15 -2.80 -5.67 -9.19
C GLY A 15 -1.63 -6.58 -9.52
N SER A 16 -0.53 -5.99 -9.98
CA SER A 16 0.72 -6.70 -10.26
C SER A 16 1.44 -7.12 -8.97
N HIS A 17 2.29 -8.13 -9.06
CA HIS A 17 3.13 -8.62 -7.95
C HIS A 17 4.62 -8.30 -8.11
N THR A 18 4.98 -7.51 -9.13
CA THR A 18 6.33 -6.97 -9.28
C THR A 18 6.58 -5.85 -8.28
N TYR A 19 7.83 -5.67 -7.87
CA TYR A 19 8.20 -4.61 -6.94
C TYR A 19 7.87 -3.22 -7.54
N GLU A 20 8.21 -3.03 -8.81
CA GLU A 20 8.11 -1.76 -9.51
C GLU A 20 6.66 -1.28 -9.59
N SER A 21 5.74 -2.18 -9.98
CA SER A 21 4.32 -1.84 -10.10
C SER A 21 3.69 -1.54 -8.74
N VAL A 22 3.98 -2.35 -7.72
CA VAL A 22 3.41 -2.13 -6.37
C VAL A 22 3.94 -0.83 -5.75
N ALA A 23 5.25 -0.56 -5.91
CA ALA A 23 5.85 0.67 -5.44
C ALA A 23 5.25 1.90 -6.14
N GLU A 24 5.05 1.81 -7.46
CA GLU A 24 4.40 2.87 -8.25
C GLU A 24 2.96 3.11 -7.79
N ASP A 25 2.16 2.05 -7.62
CA ASP A 25 0.78 2.15 -7.13
C ASP A 25 0.73 2.81 -5.75
N ILE A 26 1.57 2.38 -4.81
CA ILE A 26 1.62 2.98 -3.47
C ILE A 26 1.97 4.48 -3.55
N ILE A 27 2.97 4.86 -4.36
CA ILE A 27 3.40 6.25 -4.51
C ILE A 27 2.30 7.11 -5.15
N LEU A 28 1.58 6.57 -6.13
CA LEU A 28 0.50 7.28 -6.83
C LEU A 28 -0.74 7.47 -5.95
N TYR A 29 -1.11 6.45 -5.17
CA TYR A 29 -2.37 6.44 -4.42
C TYR A 29 -2.26 6.93 -2.98
N TYR A 30 -1.09 6.83 -2.32
CA TYR A 30 -0.95 7.32 -0.94
C TYR A 30 -1.25 8.83 -0.77
N PRO A 31 -0.87 9.74 -1.68
CA PRO A 31 -1.29 11.15 -1.61
C PRO A 31 -2.81 11.35 -1.75
N LYS A 32 -3.52 10.39 -2.34
CA LYS A 32 -4.97 10.44 -2.56
C LYS A 32 -5.76 10.13 -1.30
N LEU A 33 -5.18 9.38 -0.36
CA LEU A 33 -5.77 9.13 0.94
C LEU A 33 -5.87 10.40 1.77
N LYS A 34 -6.99 10.57 2.47
CA LYS A 34 -7.15 11.54 3.56
C LYS A 34 -6.19 11.21 4.70
N LYS A 35 -5.96 12.17 5.61
CA LYS A 35 -5.37 11.86 6.92
C LYS A 35 -6.30 10.92 7.67
N GLY A 36 -5.78 9.85 8.23
CA GLY A 36 -6.54 8.73 8.81
C GLY A 36 -7.13 7.77 7.76
N GLY A 37 -6.80 7.95 6.47
CA GLY A 37 -7.21 7.05 5.41
C GLY A 37 -6.40 5.75 5.44
N LEU A 38 -7.00 4.66 4.94
CA LEU A 38 -6.42 3.33 4.99
C LEU A 38 -5.78 2.97 3.65
N LEU A 39 -4.46 2.76 3.64
CA LEU A 39 -3.74 2.12 2.56
C LEU A 39 -3.70 0.62 2.84
N SER A 40 -4.05 -0.20 1.86
CA SER A 40 -4.08 -1.65 2.02
C SER A 40 -3.82 -2.37 0.71
N GLY A 41 -3.63 -3.68 0.81
CA GLY A 41 -3.52 -4.53 -0.36
C GLY A 41 -3.41 -6.00 -0.01
N HIS A 42 -3.31 -6.81 -1.06
CA HIS A 42 -3.23 -8.25 -0.95
C HIS A 42 -1.79 -8.75 -1.16
N ASP A 43 -1.63 -10.08 -1.17
CA ASP A 43 -0.41 -10.77 -1.57
C ASP A 43 0.84 -10.43 -0.75
N TYR A 44 0.69 -10.17 0.55
CA TYR A 44 1.84 -10.10 1.47
C TYR A 44 2.32 -11.52 1.84
N ARG A 45 2.93 -12.25 0.90
CA ARG A 45 3.38 -13.64 1.10
C ARG A 45 4.72 -13.97 0.44
N LYS A 46 5.32 -15.09 0.85
CA LYS A 46 6.68 -15.51 0.46
C LYS A 46 6.90 -15.56 -1.06
N HIS A 47 5.86 -15.86 -1.84
CA HIS A 47 5.95 -15.99 -3.30
C HIS A 47 5.83 -14.65 -4.04
N THR A 48 5.44 -13.59 -3.34
CA THR A 48 5.21 -12.24 -3.88
C THR A 48 6.18 -11.26 -3.23
N LYS A 49 7.48 -11.56 -3.39
CA LYS A 49 8.58 -10.79 -2.77
C LYS A 49 8.53 -9.31 -3.15
N GLY A 50 8.09 -8.99 -4.37
CA GLY A 50 7.95 -7.61 -4.83
C GLY A 50 6.99 -6.80 -3.95
N VAL A 51 5.83 -7.37 -3.63
CA VAL A 51 4.85 -6.78 -2.71
C VAL A 51 5.48 -6.54 -1.33
N ILE A 52 6.11 -7.56 -0.75
CA ILE A 52 6.71 -7.46 0.59
C ILE A 52 7.75 -6.35 0.67
N ILE A 53 8.63 -6.27 -0.32
CA ILE A 53 9.71 -5.27 -0.36
C ILE A 53 9.12 -3.87 -0.51
N ALA A 54 8.23 -3.66 -1.49
CA ALA A 54 7.63 -2.35 -1.75
C ALA A 54 6.87 -1.81 -0.53
N VAL A 55 6.04 -2.65 0.10
CA VAL A 55 5.26 -2.28 1.29
C VAL A 55 6.17 -1.96 2.48
N ASN A 56 7.19 -2.78 2.74
CA ASN A 56 8.10 -2.58 3.87
C ASN A 56 8.92 -1.30 3.72
N GLU A 57 9.50 -1.07 2.55
CA GLU A 57 10.30 0.12 2.28
C GLU A 57 9.45 1.38 2.38
N PHE A 58 8.23 1.35 1.83
CA PHE A 58 7.31 2.46 1.92
C PHE A 58 6.91 2.78 3.36
N CYS A 59 6.47 1.77 4.13
CA CYS A 59 6.07 1.99 5.52
C CYS A 59 7.25 2.48 6.36
N LYS A 60 8.44 1.89 6.20
CA LYS A 60 9.65 2.33 6.91
C LYS A 60 10.03 3.77 6.57
N LYS A 61 10.01 4.15 5.29
CA LYS A 61 10.37 5.50 4.83
C LYS A 61 9.40 6.56 5.37
N ASN A 62 8.13 6.21 5.53
CA ASN A 62 7.08 7.13 5.98
C ASN A 62 6.74 6.99 7.47
N ALA A 63 7.50 6.18 8.22
CA ALA A 63 7.24 5.86 9.62
C ALA A 63 5.80 5.40 9.91
N LEU A 64 5.28 4.52 9.05
CA LEU A 64 3.94 3.95 9.17
C LEU A 64 3.98 2.59 9.89
N ASP A 65 2.98 2.38 10.74
CA ASP A 65 2.74 1.08 11.37
C ASP A 65 2.11 0.13 10.34
N LEU A 66 2.88 -0.88 9.94
CA LEU A 66 2.43 -1.92 9.02
C LEU A 66 1.70 -3.03 9.79
N HIS A 67 0.41 -3.16 9.53
CA HIS A 67 -0.45 -4.21 10.07
C HIS A 67 -0.71 -5.29 9.02
N ARG A 68 -0.86 -6.53 9.50
CA ARG A 68 -1.11 -7.73 8.69
C ARG A 68 -1.94 -8.71 9.50
N GLU A 69 -2.97 -9.28 8.89
CA GLU A 69 -3.74 -10.38 9.47
C GLU A 69 -3.53 -11.62 8.61
N GLY A 70 -3.06 -12.71 9.23
CA GLY A 70 -2.64 -13.89 8.51
C GLY A 70 -1.42 -13.65 7.61
N LYS A 71 -1.44 -14.21 6.40
CA LYS A 71 -0.33 -14.17 5.42
C LYS A 71 -0.74 -13.58 4.06
N LEU A 72 -1.84 -12.84 3.97
CA LEU A 72 -2.41 -12.43 2.68
C LEU A 72 -2.56 -10.91 2.62
N ASP A 73 -3.36 -10.33 3.50
CA ASP A 73 -3.63 -8.89 3.49
C ASP A 73 -2.68 -8.08 4.37
N TRP A 74 -2.45 -6.84 3.95
CA TRP A 74 -1.65 -5.85 4.66
C TRP A 74 -2.35 -4.49 4.63
N TRP A 75 -2.12 -3.68 5.67
CA TRP A 75 -2.60 -2.31 5.69
C TRP A 75 -1.76 -1.39 6.59
N ALA A 76 -1.85 -0.09 6.33
CA ALA A 76 -1.26 0.99 7.11
C ALA A 76 -2.18 2.22 7.06
N TRP A 77 -2.23 2.95 8.17
CA TRP A 77 -3.00 4.20 8.27
C TRP A 77 -2.13 5.40 7.89
N LYS A 78 -2.67 6.33 7.11
CA LYS A 78 -2.01 7.59 6.73
C LYS A 78 -2.13 8.68 7.81
#